data_AF-A0A0K0LBC6-F1
#
_entry.id   AF-A0A0K0LBC6-F1
#
_cell.length_a   1.000
_cell.length_b   1.000
_cell.length_c   1.000
_cell.angle_alpha   90.00
_cell.angle_beta   90.00
_cell.angle_gamma   90.00
#
_symmetry.space_group_name_H-M   'P 1'
#
loop_
_entity.id
_entity.type
_entity.pdbx_description
1 polymer ?
#
loop_
_entity_poly.entity_id
_entity_poly.type
_entity_poly.pdbx_seq_one_letter_code
_entity_poly.pdbx_strand_id
1 'polypeptide(L)'
;MLTPAVKEVGSGYTATFLSLLFGVAVALVAYYRMSRRRLYQLAADIPGPTGYPLLGNALEFVGSPNDVFTRIVNKGDTYKNMLRMWIGPRLLVFIYKPDDVEVLLSSSQHINKGQDYDFFRPWLGNGLLISGGDTWRRHRKLIAPTFHLNILKSFIDLFNANSRMLVTRLKKESATRREFDVHDYMSECTVETLLETVMGLDKTTQNETSGYDYAMAVMKVCDILHLRHTKMWLRPDFIFNMTKHSKEQDLHLNTIHSLTTNVMNKKKENYFQSKNSINGSAQKEKTVVETNNAKNKTETKKKTDAKNGEESKFSYGQAAGLKDDLDVDDVDFVLGEKKRMAFLDLMIESSQDGNLITDKEIKEQVDTIMFEGHDTTAAATSFFMCLMGCRPDIQEKCLQEVDSLFGDSDRYITFEDTLELKYLERCIMETLRLFPPVPLISRQLEEEMRLSSCDVVIPKKTTVVVGTYRIHRREDIYPNPDHFDPDNFLPERSANRHYYSFIPFSAGPRSCVGRKYAMLKLKVILATVLRYYKVLPGLHYDKWKLQADIILKRTDGFMCRIESRRDYNAKK
;
A
#
# COMPACT_ATOMS: atom_id res chain seq x y z
N MET A 1 -40.58 -75.11 -0.41
CA MET A 1 -39.16 -74.69 -0.33
C MET A 1 -38.72 -74.22 -1.70
N LEU A 2 -38.60 -72.91 -1.90
CA LEU A 2 -37.87 -72.30 -3.03
C LEU A 2 -37.45 -70.90 -2.57
N THR A 3 -36.15 -70.71 -2.36
CA THR A 3 -35.49 -69.39 -2.28
C THR A 3 -34.44 -69.36 -3.38
N PRO A 4 -34.46 -68.40 -4.31
CA PRO A 4 -33.38 -68.26 -5.27
C PRO A 4 -32.23 -67.46 -4.65
N ALA A 5 -31.02 -67.99 -4.80
CA ALA A 5 -29.78 -67.31 -4.49
C ALA A 5 -29.59 -66.13 -5.46
N VAL A 6 -29.62 -64.91 -4.94
CA VAL A 6 -29.17 -63.73 -5.65
C VAL A 6 -27.63 -63.76 -5.65
N LYS A 7 -27.04 -64.09 -6.80
CA LYS A 7 -25.58 -64.03 -7.03
C LYS A 7 -25.11 -62.58 -6.98
N GLU A 8 -24.12 -62.30 -6.14
CA GLU A 8 -23.33 -61.07 -6.11
C GLU A 8 -22.49 -60.91 -7.41
N VAL A 9 -23.11 -60.43 -8.50
CA VAL A 9 -22.39 -60.13 -9.75
C VAL A 9 -21.84 -58.68 -9.75
N GLY A 10 -22.17 -57.87 -8.74
CA GLY A 10 -21.82 -56.45 -8.66
C GLY A 10 -20.45 -56.10 -8.02
N SER A 11 -19.78 -57.01 -7.31
CA SER A 11 -18.54 -56.68 -6.57
C SER A 11 -17.26 -56.74 -7.42
N GLY A 12 -17.24 -57.54 -8.49
CA GLY A 12 -16.06 -57.68 -9.36
C GLY A 12 -15.80 -56.45 -10.24
N TYR A 13 -16.85 -55.87 -10.83
CA TYR A 13 -16.73 -54.69 -11.69
C TYR A 13 -16.40 -53.42 -10.91
N THR A 14 -16.86 -53.32 -9.66
CA THR A 14 -16.52 -52.21 -8.76
C THR A 14 -15.07 -52.31 -8.29
N ALA A 15 -14.56 -53.51 -7.99
CA ALA A 15 -13.15 -53.72 -7.65
C ALA A 15 -12.19 -53.45 -8.83
N THR A 16 -12.54 -53.87 -10.05
CA THR A 16 -11.72 -53.56 -11.25
C THR A 16 -11.77 -52.08 -11.60
N PHE A 17 -12.91 -51.42 -11.46
CA PHE A 17 -13.02 -49.96 -11.64
C PHE A 17 -12.20 -49.19 -10.61
N LEU A 18 -12.28 -49.54 -9.32
CA LEU A 18 -11.51 -48.89 -8.26
C LEU A 18 -10.00 -49.10 -8.41
N SER A 19 -9.55 -50.28 -8.85
CA SER A 19 -8.12 -50.55 -9.10
C SER A 19 -7.59 -49.80 -10.33
N LEU A 20 -8.37 -49.69 -11.41
CA LEU A 20 -8.03 -48.83 -12.55
C LEU A 20 -7.96 -47.35 -12.15
N LEU A 21 -8.92 -46.88 -11.35
CA LEU A 21 -8.94 -45.51 -10.84
C LEU A 21 -7.74 -45.23 -9.94
N PHE A 22 -7.35 -46.19 -9.10
CA PHE A 22 -6.13 -46.12 -8.30
C PHE A 22 -4.87 -46.09 -9.18
N GLY A 23 -4.77 -46.95 -10.20
CA GLY A 23 -3.66 -46.95 -11.14
C GLY A 23 -3.50 -45.62 -11.89
N VAL A 24 -4.61 -45.04 -12.36
CA VAL A 24 -4.65 -43.71 -12.98
C VAL A 24 -4.24 -42.64 -11.96
N ALA A 25 -4.73 -42.69 -10.72
CA ALA A 25 -4.35 -41.74 -9.68
C ALA A 25 -2.84 -41.80 -9.37
N VAL A 26 -2.26 -43.00 -9.28
CA VAL A 26 -0.81 -43.17 -9.09
C VAL A 26 -0.03 -42.64 -10.28
N ALA A 27 -0.46 -42.93 -11.51
CA ALA A 27 0.18 -42.41 -12.72
C ALA A 27 0.12 -40.88 -12.79
N LEU A 28 -1.02 -40.27 -12.41
CA LEU A 28 -1.18 -38.81 -12.32
C LEU A 28 -0.28 -38.21 -11.24
N VAL A 29 -0.17 -38.83 -10.07
CA VAL A 29 0.72 -38.38 -9.00
C VAL A 29 2.19 -38.51 -9.41
N ALA A 30 2.57 -39.60 -10.07
CA ALA A 30 3.91 -39.81 -10.59
C ALA A 30 4.26 -38.78 -11.68
N TYR A 31 3.36 -38.57 -12.64
CA TYR A 31 3.49 -37.54 -13.67
C TYR A 31 3.59 -36.14 -13.06
N TYR A 32 2.76 -35.84 -12.05
CA TYR A 32 2.80 -34.58 -11.32
C TYR A 32 4.12 -34.37 -10.57
N ARG A 33 4.65 -35.42 -9.94
CA ARG A 33 5.96 -35.35 -9.28
C ARG A 33 7.12 -35.24 -10.26
N MET A 34 7.09 -35.97 -11.37
CA MET A 34 8.11 -35.92 -12.41
C MET A 34 8.17 -34.56 -13.09
N SER A 35 7.01 -34.00 -13.46
CA SER A 35 6.92 -32.65 -14.06
C SER A 35 7.43 -31.54 -13.15
N ARG A 36 7.50 -31.77 -11.83
CA ARG A 36 8.01 -30.81 -10.83
C ARG A 36 9.34 -31.25 -10.21
N ARG A 37 10.04 -32.22 -10.79
CA ARG A 37 11.32 -32.75 -10.27
C ARG A 37 12.37 -31.65 -10.05
N ARG A 38 12.56 -30.78 -11.05
CA ARG A 38 13.52 -29.65 -10.98
C ARG A 38 13.20 -28.72 -9.82
N LEU A 39 11.91 -28.43 -9.60
CA LEU A 39 11.44 -27.60 -8.50
C LEU A 39 11.77 -28.22 -7.15
N TYR A 40 11.52 -29.52 -6.96
CA TYR A 40 11.83 -30.20 -5.70
C TYR A 40 13.35 -30.31 -5.44
N GLN A 41 14.16 -30.52 -6.48
CA GLN A 41 15.62 -30.59 -6.37
C GLN A 41 16.18 -29.26 -5.86
N LEU A 42 15.89 -28.16 -6.55
CA LEU A 42 16.35 -26.84 -6.16
C LEU A 42 15.76 -26.39 -4.80
N ALA A 43 14.50 -26.75 -4.52
CA ALA A 43 13.91 -26.44 -3.23
C ALA A 43 14.59 -27.18 -2.07
N ALA A 44 15.22 -28.34 -2.30
CA ALA A 44 15.90 -29.11 -1.26
C ALA A 44 17.06 -28.33 -0.63
N ASP A 45 17.75 -27.51 -1.43
CA ASP A 45 18.90 -26.69 -1.03
C ASP A 45 18.50 -25.45 -0.21
N ILE A 46 17.22 -25.10 -0.19
CA ILE A 46 16.70 -23.94 0.55
C ILE A 46 16.33 -24.38 1.99
N PRO A 47 16.88 -23.73 3.03
CA PRO A 47 16.61 -24.09 4.41
C PRO A 47 15.16 -23.78 4.79
N GLY A 48 14.52 -24.67 5.55
CA GLY A 48 13.18 -24.46 6.06
C GLY A 48 12.61 -25.71 6.75
N PRO A 49 11.53 -25.57 7.54
CA PRO A 49 10.95 -26.66 8.31
C PRO A 49 10.46 -27.79 7.41
N THR A 50 10.52 -29.01 7.93
CA THR A 50 9.91 -30.18 7.30
C THR A 50 8.40 -30.02 7.25
N GLY A 51 7.79 -30.25 6.08
CA GLY A 51 6.35 -30.19 5.90
C GLY A 51 5.69 -31.57 6.02
N TYR A 52 4.42 -31.59 6.42
CA TYR A 52 3.59 -32.81 6.40
C TYR A 52 3.32 -33.27 4.96
N PRO A 53 3.09 -34.58 4.74
CA PRO A 53 2.63 -35.07 3.45
C PRO A 53 1.37 -34.32 2.98
N LEU A 54 1.34 -33.92 1.71
CA LEU A 54 0.24 -33.21 1.02
C LEU A 54 -0.09 -31.79 1.53
N LEU A 55 0.06 -31.50 2.81
CA LEU A 55 -0.24 -30.19 3.41
C LEU A 55 0.99 -29.27 3.48
N GLY A 56 2.20 -29.85 3.52
CA GLY A 56 3.42 -29.11 3.76
C GLY A 56 3.41 -28.46 5.15
N ASN A 57 3.67 -27.17 5.20
CA ASN A 57 3.64 -26.33 6.39
C ASN A 57 2.32 -25.59 6.56
N ALA A 58 1.22 -26.02 5.91
CA ALA A 58 -0.07 -25.31 5.98
C ALA A 58 -0.60 -25.13 7.42
N LEU A 59 -0.31 -26.05 8.34
CA LEU A 59 -0.72 -25.94 9.75
C LEU A 59 -0.06 -24.76 10.48
N GLU A 60 1.06 -24.26 9.98
CA GLU A 60 1.73 -23.07 10.50
C GLU A 60 0.88 -21.80 10.32
N PHE A 61 -0.11 -21.83 9.42
CA PHE A 61 -1.03 -20.72 9.14
C PHE A 61 -2.39 -20.87 9.85
N VAL A 62 -2.52 -21.85 10.75
CA VAL A 62 -3.72 -22.05 11.57
C VAL A 62 -3.57 -21.33 12.91
N GLY A 63 -4.61 -20.60 13.32
CA GLY A 63 -4.67 -19.87 14.60
C GLY A 63 -5.35 -18.51 14.44
N SER A 64 -5.22 -17.65 15.46
CA SER A 64 -5.56 -16.24 15.31
C SER A 64 -4.56 -15.53 14.39
N PRO A 65 -4.93 -14.40 13.76
CA PRO A 65 -3.99 -13.60 12.95
C PRO A 65 -2.68 -13.26 13.66
N ASN A 66 -2.75 -12.90 14.95
CA ASN A 66 -1.57 -12.63 15.77
C ASN A 66 -0.70 -13.88 15.99
N ASP A 67 -1.30 -15.05 16.25
CA ASP A 67 -0.55 -16.29 16.43
C ASP A 67 0.21 -16.66 15.17
N VAL A 68 -0.45 -16.55 14.01
CA VAL A 68 0.16 -16.83 12.71
C VAL A 68 1.30 -15.85 12.43
N PHE A 69 1.06 -14.55 12.61
CA PHE A 69 2.10 -13.54 12.42
C PHE A 69 3.32 -13.79 13.31
N THR A 70 3.10 -13.99 14.61
CA THR A 70 4.14 -14.26 15.60
C THR A 70 4.92 -15.53 15.25
N ARG A 71 4.24 -16.61 14.85
CA ARG A 71 4.88 -17.88 14.47
C ARG A 71 5.79 -17.73 13.26
N ILE A 72 5.36 -16.99 12.24
CA ILE A 72 6.17 -16.73 11.04
C ILE A 72 7.37 -15.83 11.36
N VAL A 73 7.17 -14.78 12.17
CA VAL A 73 8.25 -13.90 12.62
C VAL A 73 9.31 -14.66 13.42
N ASN A 74 8.90 -15.48 14.40
CA ASN A 74 9.81 -16.26 15.24
C ASN A 74 10.61 -17.30 14.44
N LYS A 75 10.06 -17.86 13.36
CA LYS A 75 10.83 -18.73 12.45
C LYS A 75 11.97 -17.96 11.77
N GLY A 76 11.81 -16.66 11.55
CA GLY A 76 12.87 -15.79 11.03
C GLY A 76 14.10 -15.70 11.95
N ASP A 77 13.99 -16.03 13.24
CA ASP A 77 15.13 -16.11 14.16
C ASP A 77 15.95 -17.38 13.97
N THR A 78 15.28 -18.49 13.66
CA THR A 78 15.95 -19.74 13.27
C THR A 78 16.54 -19.65 11.86
N TYR A 79 15.77 -19.08 10.93
CA TYR A 79 16.08 -19.00 9.51
C TYR A 79 16.43 -17.55 9.12
N LYS A 80 17.61 -17.09 9.55
CA LYS A 80 18.01 -15.67 9.54
C LYS A 80 18.00 -14.98 8.16
N ASN A 81 18.33 -15.71 7.09
CA ASN A 81 18.50 -15.11 5.75
C ASN A 81 17.38 -15.47 4.78
N MET A 82 16.91 -16.71 4.82
CA MET A 82 15.81 -17.19 3.98
C MET A 82 15.09 -18.36 4.65
N LEU A 83 13.82 -18.53 4.29
CA LEU A 83 12.96 -19.58 4.84
C LEU A 83 12.12 -20.21 3.72
N ARG A 84 12.24 -21.52 3.55
CA ARG A 84 11.39 -22.34 2.67
C ARG A 84 10.14 -22.82 3.42
N MET A 85 8.97 -22.61 2.85
CA MET A 85 7.73 -23.21 3.33
C MET A 85 6.90 -23.79 2.18
N TRP A 86 6.19 -24.87 2.46
CA TRP A 86 5.25 -25.48 1.54
C TRP A 86 3.82 -25.23 1.99
N ILE A 87 2.95 -24.82 1.08
CA ILE A 87 1.51 -24.77 1.31
C ILE A 87 0.87 -25.69 0.27
N GLY A 88 0.60 -26.91 0.71
CA GLY A 88 0.31 -28.03 -0.19
C GLY A 88 1.39 -28.17 -1.26
N PRO A 89 1.04 -28.10 -2.56
CA PRO A 89 2.02 -28.17 -3.65
C PRO A 89 2.76 -26.84 -3.91
N ARG A 90 2.37 -25.73 -3.29
CA ARG A 90 2.96 -24.42 -3.58
C ARG A 90 4.20 -24.20 -2.72
N LEU A 91 5.27 -23.78 -3.37
CA LEU A 91 6.54 -23.42 -2.71
C LEU A 91 6.53 -21.91 -2.43
N LEU A 92 6.73 -21.56 -1.16
CA LEU A 92 6.97 -20.20 -0.70
C LEU A 92 8.42 -20.11 -0.23
N VAL A 93 9.11 -19.06 -0.66
CA VAL A 93 10.46 -18.75 -0.18
C VAL A 93 10.47 -17.33 0.34
N PHE A 94 10.71 -17.19 1.64
CA PHE A 94 10.88 -15.90 2.28
C PHE A 94 12.35 -15.49 2.18
N ILE A 95 12.60 -14.24 1.77
CA ILE A 95 13.95 -13.66 1.70
C ILE A 95 14.04 -12.41 2.58
N TYR A 96 15.17 -12.27 3.27
CA TYR A 96 15.40 -11.19 4.25
C TYR A 96 16.70 -10.43 4.04
N LYS A 97 17.62 -10.90 3.18
CA LYS A 97 18.90 -10.23 2.96
C LYS A 97 18.76 -9.16 1.88
N PRO A 98 19.20 -7.91 2.11
CA PRO A 98 19.03 -6.82 1.15
C PRO A 98 19.56 -7.13 -0.25
N ASP A 99 20.72 -7.78 -0.37
CA ASP A 99 21.31 -8.16 -1.67
C ASP A 99 20.39 -9.06 -2.50
N ASP A 100 19.73 -10.03 -1.85
CA ASP A 100 18.81 -10.96 -2.52
C ASP A 100 17.47 -10.29 -2.85
N VAL A 101 17.04 -9.38 -1.99
CA VAL A 101 15.83 -8.57 -2.20
C VAL A 101 16.03 -7.62 -3.38
N GLU A 102 17.23 -7.08 -3.55
CA GLU A 102 17.60 -6.27 -4.71
C GLU A 102 17.45 -7.06 -6.00
N VAL A 103 18.01 -8.27 -6.10
CA VAL A 103 17.87 -9.12 -7.30
C VAL A 103 16.40 -9.31 -7.69
N LEU A 104 15.53 -9.59 -6.71
CA LEU A 104 14.10 -9.78 -6.97
C LEU A 104 13.39 -8.49 -7.37
N LEU A 105 13.58 -7.42 -6.60
CA LEU A 105 12.77 -6.21 -6.72
C LEU A 105 13.26 -5.26 -7.81
N SER A 106 14.55 -5.25 -8.14
CA SER A 106 15.11 -4.50 -9.27
C SER A 106 14.74 -5.13 -10.63
N SER A 107 14.40 -6.42 -10.64
CA SER A 107 14.08 -7.16 -11.86
C SER A 107 12.85 -6.57 -12.58
N SER A 108 13.00 -6.33 -13.88
CA SER A 108 11.90 -5.96 -14.76
C SER A 108 11.03 -7.15 -15.15
N GLN A 109 11.48 -8.39 -14.91
CA GLN A 109 10.76 -9.62 -15.25
C GLN A 109 9.87 -10.11 -14.10
N HIS A 110 10.37 -10.08 -12.86
CA HIS A 110 9.68 -10.59 -11.67
C HIS A 110 8.67 -9.57 -11.08
N ILE A 111 7.85 -8.97 -11.94
CA ILE A 111 6.91 -7.91 -11.56
C ILE A 111 5.52 -8.43 -11.16
N ASN A 112 5.21 -9.68 -11.49
CA ASN A 112 3.93 -10.31 -11.20
C ASN A 112 3.81 -10.62 -9.72
N LYS A 113 2.63 -10.34 -9.15
CA LYS A 113 2.33 -10.61 -7.74
C LYS A 113 2.12 -12.11 -7.49
N GLY A 114 2.31 -12.54 -6.25
CA GLY A 114 1.95 -13.90 -5.86
C GLY A 114 0.45 -14.16 -5.98
N GLN A 115 0.06 -15.43 -6.14
CA GLN A 115 -1.36 -15.83 -6.32
C GLN A 115 -2.28 -15.37 -5.17
N ASP A 116 -1.76 -15.12 -3.97
CA ASP A 116 -2.57 -14.66 -2.84
C ASP A 116 -3.16 -13.24 -3.05
N TYR A 117 -2.68 -12.50 -4.05
CA TYR A 117 -3.26 -11.24 -4.50
C TYR A 117 -4.55 -11.43 -5.31
N ASP A 118 -4.83 -12.63 -5.84
CA ASP A 118 -6.04 -12.87 -6.64
C ASP A 118 -7.34 -12.68 -5.82
N PHE A 119 -7.27 -12.80 -4.49
CA PHE A 119 -8.42 -12.54 -3.62
C PHE A 119 -8.89 -11.08 -3.63
N PHE A 120 -8.04 -10.14 -4.06
CA PHE A 120 -8.42 -8.74 -4.23
C PHE A 120 -9.16 -8.47 -5.54
N ARG A 121 -9.20 -9.41 -6.50
CA ARG A 121 -9.83 -9.18 -7.82
C ARG A 121 -11.30 -8.75 -7.75
N PRO A 122 -12.16 -9.31 -6.88
CA PRO A 122 -13.55 -8.84 -6.75
C PRO A 122 -13.65 -7.37 -6.31
N TRP A 123 -12.62 -6.85 -5.63
CA TRP A 123 -12.58 -5.47 -5.15
C TRP A 123 -11.90 -4.53 -6.14
N LEU A 124 -10.66 -4.83 -6.53
CA LEU A 124 -9.76 -3.92 -7.25
C LEU A 124 -9.67 -4.21 -8.77
N GLY A 125 -10.33 -5.28 -9.24
CA GLY A 125 -10.23 -5.75 -10.61
C GLY A 125 -8.79 -5.99 -11.06
N ASN A 126 -8.44 -5.51 -12.26
CA ASN A 126 -7.08 -5.53 -12.81
C ASN A 126 -6.33 -4.20 -12.58
N GLY A 127 -6.52 -3.61 -11.41
CA GLY A 127 -5.88 -2.37 -10.96
C GLY A 127 -4.35 -2.40 -10.87
N LEU A 128 -3.71 -1.27 -10.56
CA LEU A 128 -2.24 -1.13 -10.51
C LEU A 128 -1.56 -2.14 -9.56
N LEU A 129 -2.21 -2.49 -8.44
CA LEU A 129 -1.70 -3.45 -7.47
C LEU A 129 -1.60 -4.85 -8.09
N ILE A 130 -2.65 -5.28 -8.78
CA ILE A 130 -2.88 -6.68 -9.20
C ILE A 130 -2.35 -6.96 -10.60
N SER A 131 -2.47 -5.99 -11.50
CA SER A 131 -2.03 -6.12 -12.90
C SER A 131 -0.57 -6.56 -13.00
N GLY A 132 -0.30 -7.34 -14.04
CA GLY A 132 1.04 -7.85 -14.39
C GLY A 132 1.44 -7.42 -15.79
N GLY A 133 2.69 -7.73 -16.16
CA GLY A 133 3.20 -7.55 -17.52
C GLY A 133 3.00 -6.15 -18.11
N ASP A 134 2.57 -6.10 -19.37
CA ASP A 134 2.43 -4.86 -20.14
C ASP A 134 1.27 -3.98 -19.68
N THR A 135 0.17 -4.58 -19.22
CA THR A 135 -0.96 -3.83 -18.65
C THR A 135 -0.50 -2.99 -17.48
N TRP A 136 0.28 -3.59 -16.57
CA TRP A 136 0.85 -2.86 -15.44
C TRP A 136 1.76 -1.72 -15.91
N ARG A 137 2.69 -1.97 -16.86
CA ARG A 137 3.62 -0.94 -17.36
C ARG A 137 2.87 0.25 -17.96
N ARG A 138 1.83 -0.01 -18.77
CA ARG A 138 1.01 1.03 -19.39
C ARG A 138 0.33 1.90 -18.33
N HIS A 139 -0.34 1.28 -17.35
CA HIS A 139 -1.02 2.02 -16.29
C HIS A 139 -0.03 2.75 -15.38
N ARG A 140 1.10 2.13 -15.01
CA ARG A 140 2.16 2.79 -14.21
C ARG A 140 2.67 4.04 -14.91
N LYS A 141 2.96 3.96 -16.21
CA LYS A 141 3.43 5.10 -17.02
C LYS A 141 2.42 6.24 -17.07
N LEU A 142 1.12 5.91 -17.09
CA LEU A 142 0.05 6.92 -17.08
C LEU A 142 -0.12 7.60 -15.72
N ILE A 143 -0.01 6.82 -14.63
CA ILE A 143 -0.34 7.28 -13.28
C ILE A 143 0.83 7.96 -12.58
N ALA A 144 2.05 7.46 -12.75
CA ALA A 144 3.24 7.99 -12.05
C ALA A 144 3.41 9.53 -12.11
N PRO A 145 3.18 10.20 -13.26
CA PRO A 145 3.30 11.65 -13.36
C PRO A 145 2.39 12.44 -12.41
N THR A 146 1.25 11.89 -11.98
CA THR A 146 0.28 12.60 -11.12
C THR A 146 0.76 12.72 -9.67
N PHE A 147 1.77 11.93 -9.30
CA PHE A 147 2.42 11.94 -8.00
C PHE A 147 3.77 12.68 -8.03
N HIS A 148 4.04 13.45 -9.10
CA HIS A 148 5.22 14.29 -9.19
C HIS A 148 5.16 15.47 -8.20
N LEU A 149 6.31 15.87 -7.65
CA LEU A 149 6.44 16.85 -6.57
C LEU A 149 5.67 18.16 -6.81
N ASN A 150 5.72 18.72 -8.02
CA ASN A 150 5.00 19.97 -8.34
C ASN A 150 3.47 19.86 -8.23
N ILE A 151 2.89 18.67 -8.45
CA ILE A 151 1.45 18.43 -8.19
C ILE A 151 1.24 18.24 -6.69
N LEU A 152 2.16 17.55 -6.00
CA LEU A 152 2.05 17.35 -4.56
C LEU A 152 2.10 18.68 -3.78
N LYS A 153 2.85 19.68 -4.26
CA LYS A 153 2.89 21.03 -3.69
C LYS A 153 1.50 21.68 -3.66
N SER A 154 0.65 21.45 -4.67
CA SER A 154 -0.72 22.00 -4.68
C SER A 154 -1.67 21.29 -3.70
N PHE A 155 -1.27 20.15 -3.12
CA PHE A 155 -2.08 19.43 -2.13
C PHE A 155 -1.82 19.85 -0.68
N ILE A 156 -0.79 20.65 -0.41
CA ILE A 156 -0.40 21.03 0.96
C ILE A 156 -1.54 21.73 1.70
N ASP A 157 -2.27 22.64 1.04
CA ASP A 157 -3.39 23.35 1.67
C ASP A 157 -4.55 22.41 2.02
N LEU A 158 -4.82 21.43 1.15
CA LEU A 158 -5.83 20.39 1.41
C LEU A 158 -5.40 19.46 2.55
N PHE A 159 -4.11 19.10 2.63
CA PHE A 159 -3.57 18.36 3.77
C PHE A 159 -3.77 19.13 5.08
N ASN A 160 -3.48 20.43 5.09
CA ASN A 160 -3.70 21.28 6.27
C ASN A 160 -5.18 21.36 6.66
N ALA A 161 -6.08 21.58 5.69
CA ALA A 161 -7.52 21.68 5.94
C ALA A 161 -8.07 20.39 6.57
N ASN A 162 -7.71 19.23 6.04
CA ASN A 162 -8.10 17.93 6.61
C ASN A 162 -7.48 17.69 7.99
N SER A 163 -6.20 18.04 8.17
CA SER A 163 -5.52 17.89 9.46
C SER A 163 -6.14 18.76 10.56
N ARG A 164 -6.63 19.95 10.23
CA ARG A 164 -7.38 20.81 11.16
C ARG A 164 -8.76 20.27 11.50
N MET A 165 -9.44 19.67 10.52
CA MET A 165 -10.70 18.97 10.77
C MET A 165 -10.49 17.80 11.73
N LEU A 166 -9.42 17.02 11.53
CA LEU A 166 -8.99 15.98 12.46
C LEU A 166 -8.75 16.55 13.87
N VAL A 167 -8.00 17.64 14.01
CA VAL A 167 -7.76 18.30 15.30
C VAL A 167 -9.07 18.70 15.98
N THR A 168 -10.04 19.21 15.22
CA THR A 168 -11.37 19.58 15.72
C THR A 168 -12.13 18.37 16.25
N ARG A 169 -12.10 17.26 15.51
CA ARG A 169 -12.76 16.01 15.90
C ARG A 169 -12.13 15.38 17.14
N LEU A 170 -10.80 15.46 17.28
CA LEU A 170 -10.06 14.99 18.45
C LEU A 170 -10.32 15.81 19.73
N LYS A 171 -10.86 17.02 19.60
CA LYS A 171 -11.13 17.90 20.76
C LYS A 171 -12.02 17.23 21.80
N LYS A 172 -13.03 16.46 21.37
CA LYS A 172 -13.94 15.74 22.28
C LYS A 172 -13.19 14.69 23.13
N GLU A 173 -12.19 14.01 22.56
CA GLU A 173 -11.41 12.99 23.28
C GLU A 173 -10.40 13.62 24.24
N SER A 174 -9.83 14.77 23.88
CA SER A 174 -8.94 15.52 24.77
C SER A 174 -9.64 15.99 26.05
N ALA A 175 -10.95 16.27 25.97
CA ALA A 175 -11.75 16.69 27.12
C ALA A 175 -12.09 15.53 28.07
N THR A 176 -12.27 14.32 27.55
CA THR A 176 -12.62 13.15 28.37
C THR A 176 -11.41 12.50 29.04
N ARG A 177 -10.20 12.69 28.48
CA ARG A 177 -8.93 12.06 28.92
C ARG A 177 -8.99 10.52 28.98
N ARG A 178 -9.95 9.91 28.27
CA ARG A 178 -10.10 8.45 28.17
C ARG A 178 -9.27 7.91 27.02
N GLU A 179 -8.95 6.62 27.10
CA GLU A 179 -8.37 5.91 25.97
C GLU A 179 -9.41 5.81 24.85
N PHE A 180 -8.96 6.04 23.62
CA PHE A 180 -9.76 5.90 22.41
C PHE A 180 -8.88 5.32 21.29
N ASP A 181 -9.52 4.70 20.29
CA ASP A 181 -8.81 4.22 19.12
C ASP A 181 -8.56 5.40 18.15
N VAL A 182 -7.30 5.77 17.98
CA VAL A 182 -6.93 6.88 17.09
C VAL A 182 -7.08 6.49 15.61
N HIS A 183 -7.14 5.20 15.30
CA HIS A 183 -7.20 4.72 13.93
C HIS A 183 -8.49 5.13 13.21
N ASP A 184 -9.63 5.16 13.89
CA ASP A 184 -10.88 5.61 13.29
C ASP A 184 -10.77 7.05 12.76
N TYR A 185 -10.16 7.93 13.55
CA TYR A 185 -9.93 9.33 13.18
C TYR A 185 -8.88 9.50 12.08
N MET A 186 -7.80 8.71 12.14
CA MET A 186 -6.74 8.74 11.13
C MET A 186 -7.21 8.17 9.79
N SER A 187 -8.00 7.10 9.82
CA SER A 187 -8.60 6.49 8.63
C SER A 187 -9.58 7.45 7.96
N GLU A 188 -10.47 8.08 8.72
CA GLU A 188 -11.36 9.09 8.17
C GLU A 188 -10.59 10.29 7.59
N CYS A 189 -9.62 10.85 8.33
CA CYS A 189 -8.80 11.97 7.85
C CYS A 189 -8.06 11.63 6.55
N THR A 190 -7.52 10.41 6.43
CA THR A 190 -6.75 10.00 5.26
C THR A 190 -7.63 9.69 4.04
N VAL A 191 -8.84 9.18 4.23
CA VAL A 191 -9.85 9.02 3.17
C VAL A 191 -10.28 10.38 2.64
N GLU A 192 -10.67 11.31 3.53
CA GLU A 192 -11.10 12.66 3.13
C GLU A 192 -10.00 13.41 2.39
N THR A 193 -8.77 13.31 2.90
CA THR A 193 -7.61 13.89 2.23
C THR A 193 -7.46 13.35 0.81
N LEU A 194 -7.61 12.04 0.62
CA LEU A 194 -7.44 11.40 -0.68
C LEU A 194 -8.55 11.77 -1.67
N LEU A 195 -9.80 11.86 -1.18
CA LEU A 195 -10.96 12.32 -1.96
C LEU A 195 -10.77 13.76 -2.46
N GLU A 196 -10.31 14.66 -1.60
CA GLU A 196 -10.09 16.06 -1.99
C GLU A 196 -8.87 16.21 -2.91
N THR A 197 -7.77 15.50 -2.66
CA THR A 197 -6.53 15.73 -3.43
C THR A 197 -6.47 14.93 -4.72
N VAL A 198 -6.55 13.59 -4.64
CA VAL A 198 -6.22 12.72 -5.78
C VAL A 198 -7.45 12.51 -6.66
N MET A 199 -8.63 12.42 -6.03
CA MET A 199 -9.91 12.32 -6.75
C MET A 199 -10.45 13.70 -7.17
N GLY A 200 -10.02 14.78 -6.49
CA GLY A 200 -10.37 16.15 -6.83
C GLY A 200 -11.85 16.46 -6.61
N LEU A 201 -12.41 15.98 -5.50
CA LEU A 201 -13.79 16.24 -5.08
C LEU A 201 -13.86 17.25 -3.94
N ASP A 202 -14.80 18.20 -4.01
CA ASP A 202 -15.07 19.13 -2.93
C ASP A 202 -16.01 18.52 -1.87
N LYS A 203 -15.72 18.75 -0.58
CA LYS A 203 -16.55 18.32 0.56
C LYS A 203 -18.02 18.73 0.45
N THR A 204 -18.32 19.88 -0.14
CA THR A 204 -19.70 20.38 -0.32
C THR A 204 -20.56 19.49 -1.21
N THR A 205 -19.95 18.58 -1.97
CA THR A 205 -20.65 17.64 -2.87
C THR A 205 -20.86 16.25 -2.24
N GLN A 206 -20.35 16.00 -1.03
CA GLN A 206 -20.45 14.73 -0.31
C GLN A 206 -21.73 14.67 0.56
N ASN A 207 -22.90 14.52 -0.05
CA ASN A 207 -24.17 14.49 0.70
C ASN A 207 -24.69 13.08 1.06
N GLU A 208 -24.05 11.99 0.63
CA GLU A 208 -24.70 10.64 0.70
C GLU A 208 -23.85 9.49 1.25
N THR A 209 -22.54 9.65 1.48
CA THR A 209 -21.71 8.60 2.11
C THR A 209 -20.50 9.22 2.78
N SER A 210 -20.35 9.04 4.10
CA SER A 210 -19.22 9.61 4.85
C SER A 210 -17.93 8.87 4.48
N GLY A 211 -16.79 9.58 4.38
CA GLY A 211 -15.47 8.93 4.26
C GLY A 211 -15.19 7.93 5.39
N TYR A 212 -15.84 8.12 6.54
CA TYR A 212 -15.85 7.15 7.64
C TYR A 212 -16.50 5.81 7.24
N ASP A 213 -17.68 5.82 6.61
CA ASP A 213 -18.39 4.60 6.21
C ASP A 213 -17.58 3.79 5.20
N TYR A 214 -16.91 4.51 4.28
CA TYR A 214 -15.97 3.91 3.36
C TYR A 214 -14.79 3.25 4.09
N ALA A 215 -14.13 3.97 5.00
CA ALA A 215 -13.02 3.43 5.78
C ALA A 215 -13.44 2.17 6.56
N MET A 216 -14.62 2.19 7.19
CA MET A 216 -15.15 1.04 7.93
C MET A 216 -15.43 -0.15 7.01
N ALA A 217 -16.04 0.07 5.84
CA ALA A 217 -16.28 -0.98 4.86
C ALA A 217 -14.96 -1.60 4.36
N VAL A 218 -13.93 -0.77 4.12
CA VAL A 218 -12.59 -1.22 3.73
C VAL A 218 -11.99 -2.13 4.80
N MET A 219 -12.02 -1.73 6.07
CA MET A 219 -11.50 -2.56 7.15
C MET A 219 -12.20 -3.93 7.21
N LYS A 220 -13.53 -3.97 7.06
CA LYS A 220 -14.29 -5.23 7.05
C LYS A 220 -13.93 -6.13 5.87
N VAL A 221 -13.75 -5.57 4.68
CA VAL A 221 -13.27 -6.34 3.52
C VAL A 221 -11.85 -6.86 3.77
N CYS A 222 -10.97 -6.07 4.37
CA CYS A 222 -9.62 -6.49 4.70
C CYS A 222 -9.59 -7.66 5.70
N ASP A 223 -10.44 -7.61 6.74
CA ASP A 223 -10.58 -8.70 7.71
C ASP A 223 -11.02 -10.01 7.02
N ILE A 224 -11.97 -9.93 6.08
CA ILE A 224 -12.45 -11.10 5.31
C ILE A 224 -11.36 -11.63 4.37
N LEU A 225 -10.62 -10.75 3.69
CA LEU A 225 -9.52 -11.15 2.81
C LEU A 225 -8.40 -11.83 3.61
N HIS A 226 -8.04 -11.27 4.77
CA HIS A 226 -7.07 -11.89 5.65
C HIS A 226 -7.54 -13.25 6.18
N LEU A 227 -8.84 -13.38 6.48
CA LEU A 227 -9.45 -14.65 6.84
C LEU A 227 -9.24 -15.71 5.73
N ARG A 228 -9.36 -15.32 4.45
CA ARG A 228 -9.08 -16.20 3.31
C ARG A 228 -7.59 -16.51 3.16
N HIS A 229 -6.69 -15.59 3.49
CA HIS A 229 -5.24 -15.85 3.48
C HIS A 229 -4.84 -16.88 4.54
N THR A 230 -5.39 -16.81 5.75
CA THR A 230 -5.04 -17.70 6.87
C THR A 230 -5.80 -19.03 6.83
N LYS A 231 -7.11 -19.02 6.58
CA LYS A 231 -7.94 -20.23 6.57
C LYS A 231 -7.89 -20.90 5.20
N MET A 232 -7.03 -21.91 5.08
CA MET A 232 -6.81 -22.67 3.85
C MET A 232 -8.08 -23.20 3.17
N TRP A 233 -9.09 -23.62 3.95
CA TRP A 233 -10.36 -24.12 3.41
C TRP A 233 -11.28 -23.04 2.84
N LEU A 234 -11.04 -21.75 3.15
CA LEU A 234 -11.76 -20.60 2.57
C LEU A 234 -11.06 -20.03 1.32
N ARG A 235 -9.92 -20.60 0.90
CA ARG A 235 -9.22 -20.15 -0.30
C ARG A 235 -9.98 -20.47 -1.59
N PRO A 236 -10.54 -21.68 -1.80
CA PRO A 236 -11.28 -21.97 -3.02
C PRO A 236 -12.57 -21.14 -3.11
N ASP A 237 -12.77 -20.45 -4.23
CA ASP A 237 -13.89 -19.52 -4.42
C ASP A 237 -15.24 -20.20 -4.23
N PHE A 238 -15.41 -21.44 -4.71
CA PHE A 238 -16.68 -22.16 -4.58
C PHE A 238 -17.07 -22.40 -3.11
N ILE A 239 -16.10 -22.69 -2.24
CA ILE A 239 -16.36 -22.87 -0.80
C ILE A 239 -16.68 -21.51 -0.19
N PHE A 240 -15.87 -20.50 -0.49
CA PHE A 240 -16.03 -19.16 0.06
C PHE A 240 -17.41 -18.57 -0.28
N ASN A 241 -17.84 -18.69 -1.52
CA ASN A 241 -19.13 -18.18 -2.03
C ASN A 241 -20.34 -18.82 -1.33
N MET A 242 -20.17 -20.00 -0.71
CA MET A 242 -21.22 -20.66 0.08
C MET A 242 -21.29 -20.18 1.54
N THR A 243 -20.37 -19.31 1.98
CA THR A 243 -20.28 -18.85 3.37
C THR A 243 -20.99 -17.53 3.61
N LYS A 244 -21.27 -17.22 4.89
CA LYS A 244 -21.76 -15.90 5.31
C LYS A 244 -20.76 -14.78 4.99
N HIS A 245 -19.46 -15.08 5.03
CA HIS A 245 -18.40 -14.11 4.75
C HIS A 245 -18.44 -13.59 3.32
N SER A 246 -18.85 -14.39 2.34
CA SER A 246 -19.05 -13.89 0.96
C SER A 246 -20.14 -12.83 0.90
N LYS A 247 -21.27 -13.05 1.59
CA LYS A 247 -22.38 -12.09 1.63
C LYS A 247 -21.99 -10.79 2.34
N GLU A 248 -21.22 -10.90 3.43
CA GLU A 248 -20.66 -9.74 4.13
C GLU A 248 -19.66 -8.98 3.25
N GLN A 249 -18.81 -9.70 2.50
CA GLN A 249 -17.91 -9.09 1.53
C GLN A 249 -18.69 -8.31 0.47
N ASP A 250 -19.71 -8.91 -0.15
CA ASP A 250 -20.51 -8.26 -1.19
C ASP A 250 -21.20 -7.00 -0.67
N LEU A 251 -21.74 -7.03 0.56
CA LEU A 251 -22.34 -5.87 1.21
C LEU A 251 -21.35 -4.70 1.31
N HIS A 252 -20.15 -4.95 1.85
CA HIS A 252 -19.14 -3.90 2.03
C HIS A 252 -18.51 -3.45 0.71
N LEU A 253 -18.33 -4.36 -0.25
CA LEU A 253 -17.91 -4.01 -1.60
C LEU A 253 -18.92 -3.11 -2.30
N ASN A 254 -20.23 -3.32 -2.10
CA ASN A 254 -21.24 -2.43 -2.64
C ASN A 254 -21.10 -1.00 -2.10
N THR A 255 -20.81 -0.82 -0.80
CA THR A 255 -20.54 0.51 -0.23
C THR A 255 -19.30 1.15 -0.85
N ILE A 256 -18.20 0.39 -0.95
CA ILE A 256 -16.93 0.86 -1.54
C ILE A 256 -17.11 1.23 -3.02
N HIS A 257 -17.75 0.36 -3.80
CA HIS A 257 -17.98 0.56 -5.23
C HIS A 257 -18.98 1.68 -5.50
N SER A 258 -19.97 1.89 -4.62
CA SER A 258 -20.91 3.02 -4.72
C SER A 258 -20.20 4.35 -4.58
N LEU A 259 -19.35 4.52 -3.55
CA LEU A 259 -18.60 5.77 -3.37
C LEU A 259 -17.72 6.07 -4.58
N THR A 260 -16.93 5.10 -5.01
CA THR A 260 -15.97 5.26 -6.13
C THR A 260 -16.66 5.45 -7.48
N THR A 261 -17.85 4.87 -7.68
CA THR A 261 -18.68 5.13 -8.87
C THR A 261 -19.24 6.55 -8.83
N ASN A 262 -19.74 6.99 -7.67
CA ASN A 262 -20.23 8.35 -7.48
C ASN A 262 -19.13 9.40 -7.72
N VAL A 263 -17.92 9.13 -7.21
CA VAL A 263 -16.72 9.95 -7.45
C VAL A 263 -16.45 10.07 -8.94
N MET A 264 -16.40 8.95 -9.65
CA MET A 264 -16.13 8.92 -11.08
C MET A 264 -17.19 9.65 -11.89
N ASN A 265 -18.48 9.45 -11.58
CA ASN A 265 -19.59 10.09 -12.30
C ASN A 265 -19.59 11.61 -12.11
N LYS A 266 -19.51 12.08 -10.86
CA LYS A 266 -19.44 13.53 -10.56
C LYS A 266 -18.25 14.19 -11.23
N LYS A 267 -17.08 13.53 -11.22
CA LYS A 267 -15.89 14.09 -11.86
C LYS A 267 -16.03 14.18 -13.38
N LYS A 268 -16.62 13.15 -14.01
CA LYS A 268 -16.95 13.17 -15.44
C LYS A 268 -17.93 14.29 -15.77
N GLU A 269 -18.99 14.45 -14.99
CA GLU A 269 -19.96 15.53 -15.16
C GLU A 269 -19.27 16.90 -15.11
N ASN A 270 -18.45 17.16 -14.08
CA ASN A 270 -17.70 18.40 -13.95
C ASN A 270 -16.73 18.63 -15.13
N TYR A 271 -16.05 17.58 -15.58
CA TYR A 271 -15.15 17.65 -16.73
C TYR A 271 -15.91 18.01 -18.02
N PHE A 272 -17.01 17.34 -18.33
CA PHE A 272 -17.80 17.63 -19.54
C PHE A 272 -18.51 18.99 -19.46
N GLN A 273 -18.97 19.41 -18.28
CA GLN A 273 -19.51 20.76 -18.07
C GLN A 273 -18.43 21.83 -18.34
N SER A 274 -17.24 21.68 -17.76
CA SER A 274 -16.14 22.63 -17.98
C SER A 274 -15.71 22.70 -19.44
N LYS A 275 -15.61 21.55 -20.13
CA LYS A 275 -15.28 21.48 -21.56
C LYS A 275 -16.37 22.11 -22.44
N ASN A 276 -17.64 21.92 -22.09
CA ASN A 276 -18.75 22.55 -22.79
C ASN A 276 -18.81 24.07 -22.55
N SER A 277 -18.48 24.55 -21.35
CA SER A 277 -18.36 25.99 -21.05
C SER A 277 -17.19 26.63 -21.78
N ILE A 278 -16.05 25.93 -21.91
CA ILE A 278 -14.88 26.38 -22.68
C ILE A 278 -15.20 26.40 -24.19
N ASN A 279 -15.86 25.36 -24.72
CA ASN A 279 -16.28 25.34 -26.12
C ASN A 279 -17.37 26.38 -26.44
N GLY A 280 -18.28 26.64 -25.49
CA GLY A 280 -19.31 27.68 -25.61
C GLY A 280 -18.75 29.11 -25.50
N SER A 281 -17.69 29.32 -24.72
CA SER A 281 -16.97 30.59 -24.66
C SER A 281 -16.04 30.78 -25.86
N ALA A 282 -15.43 29.73 -26.40
CA ALA A 282 -14.69 29.76 -27.67
C ALA A 282 -15.60 30.04 -28.88
N GLN A 283 -16.88 29.64 -28.84
CA GLN A 283 -17.88 30.06 -29.82
C GLN A 283 -18.32 31.52 -29.64
N LYS A 284 -18.43 32.02 -28.40
CA LYS A 284 -18.67 33.45 -28.15
C LYS A 284 -17.47 34.33 -28.53
N GLU A 285 -16.24 33.89 -28.30
CA GLU A 285 -15.03 34.57 -28.79
C GLU A 285 -14.91 34.52 -30.31
N LYS A 286 -15.30 33.42 -30.98
CA LYS A 286 -15.37 33.40 -32.45
C LYS A 286 -16.43 34.36 -33.01
N THR A 287 -17.49 34.67 -32.27
CA THR A 287 -18.52 35.64 -32.71
C THR A 287 -18.13 37.10 -32.40
N VAL A 288 -17.18 37.33 -31.49
CA VAL A 288 -16.72 38.68 -31.09
C VAL A 288 -15.38 39.05 -31.75
N VAL A 289 -14.60 38.07 -32.22
CA VAL A 289 -13.30 38.28 -32.88
C VAL A 289 -13.43 38.45 -34.41
N GLU A 290 -14.58 38.15 -35.03
CA GLU A 290 -14.80 38.44 -36.47
C GLU A 290 -15.03 39.93 -36.80
N THR A 291 -15.07 40.83 -35.80
CA THR A 291 -15.24 42.27 -36.05
C THR A 291 -14.06 43.16 -35.64
N ASN A 292 -12.92 42.63 -35.17
CA ASN A 292 -11.77 43.48 -34.87
C ASN A 292 -10.41 42.82 -35.19
N ASN A 293 -9.82 43.35 -36.26
CA ASN A 293 -8.40 43.43 -36.57
C ASN A 293 -7.68 42.17 -37.11
N ALA A 294 -7.66 42.14 -38.44
CA ALA A 294 -6.40 42.09 -39.17
C ALA A 294 -5.40 43.14 -38.64
N LYS A 295 -4.26 42.68 -38.09
CA LYS A 295 -2.89 43.14 -38.38
C LYS A 295 -1.89 42.69 -37.30
N ASN A 296 -0.72 42.31 -37.81
CA ASN A 296 0.59 42.21 -37.17
C ASN A 296 0.98 40.90 -36.45
N LYS A 297 1.69 40.07 -37.23
CA LYS A 297 2.92 39.37 -36.80
C LYS A 297 3.93 40.44 -36.31
N THR A 298 4.81 40.23 -35.33
CA THR A 298 6.03 39.40 -35.38
C THR A 298 6.77 39.54 -34.03
N GLU A 299 7.48 38.48 -33.60
CA GLU A 299 8.60 38.43 -32.61
C GLU A 299 8.31 38.76 -31.12
N THR A 300 8.94 38.16 -30.09
CA THR A 300 10.23 37.48 -29.96
C THR A 300 10.17 36.45 -28.80
N LYS A 301 10.79 35.26 -28.97
CA LYS A 301 11.07 34.32 -27.88
C LYS A 301 12.28 34.80 -27.06
N LYS A 302 12.12 35.01 -25.76
CA LYS A 302 13.23 35.10 -24.79
C LYS A 302 13.28 33.80 -23.99
N LYS A 303 14.37 33.03 -24.19
CA LYS A 303 14.80 31.96 -23.30
C LYS A 303 15.27 32.58 -21.99
N THR A 304 14.71 32.13 -20.88
CA THR A 304 15.31 32.26 -19.55
C THR A 304 15.76 30.87 -19.14
N ASP A 305 17.08 30.65 -19.20
CA ASP A 305 17.73 29.49 -18.59
C ASP A 305 17.65 29.64 -17.07
N ALA A 306 16.78 28.86 -16.43
CA ALA A 306 16.79 28.67 -14.99
C ALA A 306 17.63 27.42 -14.67
N LYS A 307 18.67 27.61 -13.86
CA LYS A 307 19.53 26.56 -13.33
C LYS A 307 18.72 25.59 -12.45
N ASN A 308 18.23 24.50 -13.02
CA ASN A 308 17.74 23.34 -12.27
C ASN A 308 18.94 22.42 -11.95
N GLY A 309 19.63 22.71 -10.85
CA GLY A 309 20.78 21.93 -10.39
C GLY A 309 20.67 21.41 -8.95
N GLU A 310 19.61 21.75 -8.21
CA GLU A 310 19.51 21.48 -6.77
C GLU A 310 18.38 20.51 -6.37
N GLU A 311 17.55 20.06 -7.32
CA GLU A 311 16.41 19.17 -7.03
C GLU A 311 16.80 17.72 -6.66
N SER A 312 18.08 17.35 -6.74
CA SER A 312 18.57 15.99 -6.43
C SER A 312 18.83 15.71 -4.94
N LYS A 313 18.52 16.65 -4.03
CA LYS A 313 18.78 16.52 -2.57
C LYS A 313 17.56 16.12 -1.72
N PHE A 314 16.42 15.77 -2.31
CA PHE A 314 15.21 15.40 -1.55
C PHE A 314 15.24 13.94 -1.09
N SER A 315 15.94 13.65 0.01
CA SER A 315 15.93 12.28 0.56
C SER A 315 14.72 12.07 1.46
N TYR A 316 13.62 11.57 0.89
CA TYR A 316 12.55 10.90 1.64
C TYR A 316 13.01 9.50 2.09
N GLY A 317 14.19 9.41 2.70
CA GLY A 317 14.78 8.17 3.17
C GLY A 317 15.60 7.35 2.17
N GLN A 318 16.10 7.98 1.09
CA GLN A 318 16.94 7.30 0.11
C GLN A 318 18.42 7.31 0.53
N ALA A 319 19.06 6.15 0.43
CA ALA A 319 20.51 6.06 0.28
C ALA A 319 20.90 6.61 -1.11
N ALA A 320 22.03 7.32 -1.21
CA ALA A 320 22.48 7.94 -2.45
C ALA A 320 22.74 6.88 -3.55
N GLY A 321 22.25 7.12 -4.77
CA GLY A 321 22.71 6.40 -5.97
C GLY A 321 21.73 5.44 -6.67
N LEU A 322 20.53 5.18 -6.14
CA LEU A 322 19.55 4.32 -6.81
C LEU A 322 18.39 5.15 -7.40
N LYS A 323 18.23 5.12 -8.73
CA LYS A 323 17.15 5.82 -9.44
C LYS A 323 15.85 5.01 -9.36
N ASP A 324 14.82 5.56 -8.72
CA ASP A 324 13.44 5.07 -8.85
C ASP A 324 12.81 5.57 -10.15
N ASP A 325 11.81 4.87 -10.69
CA ASP A 325 11.12 5.31 -11.92
C ASP A 325 10.36 6.64 -11.72
N LEU A 326 10.08 6.99 -10.46
CA LEU A 326 9.49 8.26 -10.03
C LEU A 326 10.50 9.40 -9.82
N ASP A 327 11.79 9.12 -9.96
CA ASP A 327 12.90 10.08 -9.75
C ASP A 327 13.56 10.49 -11.07
N VAL A 328 13.00 10.09 -12.22
CA VAL A 328 13.47 10.48 -13.54
C VAL A 328 12.70 11.72 -14.01
N ASP A 329 13.44 12.78 -14.33
CA ASP A 329 12.91 14.05 -14.88
C ASP A 329 12.29 13.91 -16.29
N ASP A 330 12.12 12.68 -16.80
CA ASP A 330 11.59 12.36 -18.14
C ASP A 330 10.08 12.65 -18.30
N VAL A 331 9.46 13.35 -17.34
CA VAL A 331 8.05 13.76 -17.43
C VAL A 331 7.82 14.81 -18.52
N ASP A 332 8.88 15.52 -18.94
CA ASP A 332 8.79 16.49 -20.04
C ASP A 332 8.47 15.84 -21.41
N PHE A 333 8.65 14.51 -21.57
CA PHE A 333 8.43 13.84 -22.86
C PHE A 333 6.98 13.37 -23.10
N VAL A 334 6.16 13.18 -22.06
CA VAL A 334 4.83 12.55 -22.22
C VAL A 334 3.68 13.57 -22.28
N LEU A 335 3.85 14.77 -21.72
CA LEU A 335 2.80 15.78 -21.66
C LEU A 335 3.41 17.14 -22.02
N GLY A 336 3.56 17.42 -23.31
CA GLY A 336 4.06 18.73 -23.76
C GLY A 336 3.21 19.86 -23.19
N GLU A 337 3.82 20.77 -22.42
CA GLU A 337 3.29 22.02 -21.82
C GLU A 337 1.81 22.06 -21.37
N LYS A 338 1.14 20.91 -21.20
CA LYS A 338 -0.24 20.82 -20.74
C LYS A 338 -0.23 20.87 -19.21
N LYS A 339 -1.08 21.76 -18.69
CA LYS A 339 -1.35 22.01 -17.27
C LYS A 339 -1.36 20.69 -16.48
N ARG A 340 -0.50 20.57 -15.46
CA ARG A 340 -0.41 19.36 -14.62
C ARG A 340 -1.76 19.14 -13.91
N MET A 341 -2.45 18.03 -14.21
CA MET A 341 -3.79 17.73 -13.71
C MET A 341 -3.77 16.79 -12.50
N ALA A 342 -4.84 16.81 -11.71
CA ALA A 342 -5.08 15.78 -10.70
C ALA A 342 -5.25 14.40 -11.35
N PHE A 343 -5.05 13.33 -10.57
CA PHE A 343 -5.09 11.95 -11.07
C PHE A 343 -6.35 11.64 -11.87
N LEU A 344 -7.53 11.86 -11.30
CA LEU A 344 -8.78 11.47 -11.97
C LEU A 344 -9.05 12.31 -13.24
N ASP A 345 -8.65 13.58 -13.24
CA ASP A 345 -8.74 14.44 -14.44
C ASP A 345 -7.84 13.91 -15.56
N LEU A 346 -6.59 13.53 -15.25
CA LEU A 346 -5.69 12.94 -16.25
C LEU A 346 -6.25 11.63 -16.82
N MET A 347 -6.83 10.79 -15.97
CA MET A 347 -7.40 9.50 -16.39
C MET A 347 -8.61 9.70 -17.31
N ILE A 348 -9.47 10.68 -17.00
CA ILE A 348 -10.63 11.03 -17.85
C ILE A 348 -10.16 11.64 -19.17
N GLU A 349 -9.17 12.55 -19.17
CA GLU A 349 -8.62 13.09 -20.43
C GLU A 349 -8.01 11.98 -21.30
N SER A 350 -7.27 11.06 -20.69
CA SER A 350 -6.59 9.96 -21.39
C SER A 350 -7.53 8.89 -21.94
N SER A 351 -8.78 8.80 -21.45
CA SER A 351 -9.79 7.97 -22.10
C SER A 351 -10.40 8.63 -23.33
N GLN A 352 -10.39 9.96 -23.40
CA GLN A 352 -10.87 10.69 -24.58
C GLN A 352 -9.80 10.75 -25.67
N ASP A 353 -8.54 10.98 -25.29
CA ASP A 353 -7.43 11.08 -26.21
C ASP A 353 -6.86 9.69 -26.52
N GLY A 354 -7.24 9.12 -27.67
CA GLY A 354 -6.64 7.88 -28.20
C GLY A 354 -7.02 6.59 -27.46
N ASN A 355 -8.06 6.61 -26.62
CA ASN A 355 -8.57 5.43 -25.88
C ASN A 355 -7.46 4.66 -25.13
N LEU A 356 -6.51 5.38 -24.50
CA LEU A 356 -5.38 4.75 -23.81
C LEU A 356 -5.82 3.94 -22.59
N ILE A 357 -6.99 4.24 -22.03
CA ILE A 357 -7.60 3.55 -20.91
C ILE A 357 -9.13 3.56 -21.00
N THR A 358 -9.76 2.44 -20.65
CA THR A 358 -11.22 2.29 -20.64
C THR A 358 -11.84 2.76 -19.32
N ASP A 359 -13.15 3.04 -19.33
CA ASP A 359 -13.90 3.40 -18.11
C ASP A 359 -13.81 2.35 -17.01
N LYS A 360 -13.83 1.07 -17.40
CA LYS A 360 -13.64 -0.05 -16.46
C LYS A 360 -12.25 0.02 -15.83
N GLU A 361 -11.21 0.20 -16.64
CA GLU A 361 -9.83 0.31 -16.15
C GLU A 361 -9.65 1.55 -15.26
N ILE A 362 -10.26 2.70 -15.59
CA ILE A 362 -10.26 3.89 -14.72
C ILE A 362 -10.87 3.54 -13.37
N LYS A 363 -12.03 2.88 -13.35
CA LYS A 363 -12.71 2.49 -12.11
C LYS A 363 -11.83 1.58 -11.25
N GLU A 364 -11.17 0.60 -11.87
CA GLU A 364 -10.22 -0.30 -11.19
C GLU A 364 -9.01 0.46 -10.62
N GLN A 365 -8.52 1.50 -11.30
CA GLN A 365 -7.46 2.36 -10.77
C GLN A 365 -7.94 3.26 -9.63
N VAL A 366 -9.16 3.80 -9.71
CA VAL A 366 -9.78 4.57 -8.63
C VAL A 366 -9.93 3.71 -7.38
N ASP A 367 -10.45 2.49 -7.51
CA ASP A 367 -10.58 1.55 -6.38
C ASP A 367 -9.21 1.21 -5.77
N THR A 368 -8.20 0.97 -6.62
CA THR A 368 -6.83 0.68 -6.18
C THR A 368 -6.22 1.84 -5.40
N ILE A 369 -6.25 3.05 -5.96
CA ILE A 369 -5.62 4.22 -5.34
C ILE A 369 -6.38 4.64 -4.09
N MET A 370 -7.72 4.57 -4.11
CA MET A 370 -8.52 4.86 -2.92
C MET A 370 -8.15 3.93 -1.77
N PHE A 371 -8.03 2.63 -2.00
CA PHE A 371 -7.61 1.68 -0.98
C PHE A 371 -6.16 1.93 -0.51
N GLU A 372 -5.19 1.86 -1.43
CA GLU A 372 -3.77 1.90 -1.09
C GLU A 372 -3.33 3.23 -0.48
N GLY A 373 -4.00 4.33 -0.86
CA GLY A 373 -3.67 5.68 -0.46
C GLY A 373 -4.13 6.10 0.92
N HIS A 374 -5.14 5.44 1.53
CA HIS A 374 -5.63 5.79 2.86
C HIS A 374 -5.17 4.80 3.94
N ASP A 375 -5.46 3.51 3.79
CA ASP A 375 -5.33 2.49 4.85
C ASP A 375 -3.88 2.37 5.36
N THR A 376 -2.91 2.40 4.43
CA THR A 376 -1.48 2.38 4.76
C THR A 376 -1.02 3.60 5.55
N THR A 377 -1.49 4.79 5.18
CA THR A 377 -1.14 6.03 5.86
C THR A 377 -1.85 6.19 7.20
N ALA A 378 -3.06 5.67 7.33
CA ALA A 378 -3.79 5.62 8.60
C ALA A 378 -3.07 4.72 9.59
N ALA A 379 -2.59 3.54 9.16
CA ALA A 379 -1.79 2.66 10.01
C ALA A 379 -0.50 3.36 10.47
N ALA A 380 0.21 4.03 9.55
CA ALA A 380 1.44 4.74 9.86
C ALA A 380 1.25 5.89 10.87
N THR A 381 0.22 6.74 10.69
CA THR A 381 -0.08 7.80 11.67
C THR A 381 -0.54 7.21 13.00
N SER A 382 -1.34 6.14 13.01
CA SER A 382 -1.80 5.50 14.24
C SER A 382 -0.66 4.87 15.04
N PHE A 383 0.27 4.16 14.41
CA PHE A 383 1.46 3.66 15.08
C PHE A 383 2.33 4.80 15.61
N PHE A 384 2.51 5.86 14.82
CA PHE A 384 3.27 7.04 15.25
C PHE A 384 2.66 7.65 16.51
N MET A 385 1.34 7.86 16.54
CA MET A 385 0.64 8.40 17.72
C MET A 385 0.86 7.51 18.95
N CYS A 386 0.66 6.20 18.82
CA CYS A 386 0.87 5.26 19.92
C CYS A 386 2.33 5.29 20.43
N LEU A 387 3.30 5.38 19.51
CA LEU A 387 4.73 5.47 19.84
C LEU A 387 5.08 6.76 20.55
N MET A 388 4.55 7.91 20.10
CA MET A 388 4.78 9.19 20.76
C MET A 388 4.28 9.17 22.20
N GLY A 389 3.14 8.52 22.46
CA GLY A 389 2.66 8.29 23.83
C GLY A 389 3.63 7.44 24.67
N CYS A 390 4.27 6.43 24.07
CA CYS A 390 5.23 5.57 24.77
C CYS A 390 6.64 6.18 24.92
N ARG A 391 6.97 7.21 24.14
CA ARG A 391 8.29 7.85 24.08
C ARG A 391 8.19 9.35 24.30
N PRO A 392 7.87 9.80 25.54
CA PRO A 392 7.76 11.22 25.85
C PRO A 392 9.07 11.98 25.60
N ASP A 393 10.21 11.32 25.75
CA ASP A 393 11.55 11.86 25.47
C ASP A 393 11.75 12.19 23.97
N ILE A 394 11.23 11.35 23.09
CA ILE A 394 11.26 11.58 21.64
C ILE A 394 10.17 12.58 21.24
N GLN A 395 8.97 12.44 21.80
CA GLN A 395 7.86 13.33 21.51
C GLN A 395 8.24 14.77 21.83
N GLU A 396 8.88 15.04 22.96
CA GLU A 396 9.30 16.38 23.37
C GLU A 396 10.21 17.05 22.32
N LYS A 397 11.12 16.29 21.70
CA LYS A 397 11.97 16.79 20.61
C LYS A 397 11.17 17.11 19.34
N CYS A 398 10.15 16.31 19.01
CA CYS A 398 9.21 16.64 17.93
C CYS A 398 8.41 17.91 18.24
N LEU A 399 7.94 18.07 19.49
CA LEU A 399 7.21 19.26 19.92
C LEU A 399 8.11 20.51 19.83
N GLN A 400 9.36 20.42 20.29
CA GLN A 400 10.36 21.50 20.19
C GLN A 400 10.65 21.91 18.74
N GLU A 401 10.82 20.95 17.83
CA GLU A 401 11.00 21.23 16.39
C GLU A 401 9.80 22.00 15.81
N VAL A 402 8.60 21.50 16.09
CA VAL A 402 7.35 22.12 15.64
C VAL A 402 7.17 23.51 16.25
N ASP A 403 7.40 23.68 17.55
CA ASP A 403 7.28 24.98 18.22
C ASP A 403 8.33 25.98 17.72
N SER A 404 9.55 25.52 17.41
CA SER A 404 10.60 26.38 16.83
C SER A 404 10.23 26.90 15.45
N LEU A 405 9.48 26.14 14.65
CA LEU A 405 9.09 26.54 13.29
C LEU A 405 7.86 27.45 13.28
N PHE A 406 6.90 27.22 14.19
CA PHE A 406 5.61 27.91 14.14
C PHE A 406 5.42 28.93 15.27
N GLY A 407 6.15 28.85 16.38
CA GLY A 407 5.91 29.67 17.57
C GLY A 407 4.44 29.65 17.96
N ASP A 408 3.83 30.81 18.17
CA ASP A 408 2.39 30.96 18.42
C ASP A 408 1.55 31.10 17.14
N SER A 409 2.18 31.10 15.95
CA SER A 409 1.46 31.22 14.70
C SER A 409 0.50 30.05 14.50
N ASP A 410 -0.72 30.35 14.03
CA ASP A 410 -1.67 29.36 13.57
C ASP A 410 -1.76 29.30 12.02
N ARG A 411 -0.71 29.69 11.30
CA ARG A 411 -0.67 29.52 9.84
C ARG A 411 -0.66 28.06 9.42
N TYR A 412 -1.04 27.81 8.16
CA TYR A 412 -0.86 26.51 7.52
C TYR A 412 0.63 26.18 7.37
N ILE A 413 0.93 24.88 7.42
CA ILE A 413 2.25 24.33 7.10
C ILE A 413 2.44 24.48 5.59
N THR A 414 3.50 25.16 5.17
CA THR A 414 3.91 25.31 3.77
C THR A 414 4.73 24.12 3.30
N PHE A 415 4.96 24.00 2.00
CA PHE A 415 5.85 22.96 1.48
C PHE A 415 7.27 23.09 2.05
N GLU A 416 7.78 24.31 2.16
CA GLU A 416 9.11 24.63 2.68
C GLU A 416 9.24 24.21 4.14
N ASP A 417 8.22 24.43 4.98
CA ASP A 417 8.23 23.93 6.37
C ASP A 417 8.39 22.41 6.43
N THR A 418 7.80 21.67 5.48
CA THR A 418 7.93 20.20 5.47
C THR A 418 9.36 19.71 5.28
N LEU A 419 10.22 20.54 4.68
CA LEU A 419 11.65 20.25 4.51
C LEU A 419 12.42 20.46 5.82
N GLU A 420 11.93 21.33 6.70
CA GLU A 420 12.54 21.64 7.98
C GLU A 420 12.06 20.74 9.14
N LEU A 421 10.98 19.97 8.94
CA LEU A 421 10.50 18.92 9.86
C LEU A 421 11.39 17.65 9.83
N LYS A 422 12.69 17.83 10.07
CA LYS A 422 13.75 16.82 9.89
C LYS A 422 13.70 15.76 10.99
N TYR A 423 13.51 16.15 12.24
CA TYR A 423 13.40 15.25 13.38
C TYR A 423 12.08 14.46 13.33
N LEU A 424 10.97 15.14 13.02
CA LEU A 424 9.68 14.49 12.79
C LEU A 424 9.77 13.48 11.65
N GLU A 425 10.44 13.81 10.54
CA GLU A 425 10.67 12.87 9.44
C GLU A 425 11.38 11.61 9.92
N ARG A 426 12.50 11.76 10.66
CA ARG A 426 13.23 10.61 11.20
C ARG A 426 12.38 9.76 12.14
N CYS A 427 11.49 10.38 12.92
CA CYS A 427 10.54 9.66 13.76
C CYS A 427 9.46 8.92 12.94
N ILE A 428 8.99 9.50 11.83
CA ILE A 428 8.08 8.82 10.88
C ILE A 428 8.80 7.63 10.24
N MET A 429 10.05 7.82 9.80
CA MET A 429 10.85 6.74 9.19
C MET A 429 11.11 5.59 10.17
N GLU A 430 11.44 5.90 11.42
CA GLU A 430 11.62 4.90 12.48
C GLU A 430 10.30 4.20 12.84
N THR A 431 9.18 4.91 12.78
CA THR A 431 7.84 4.32 12.88
C THR A 431 7.61 3.33 11.75
N LEU A 432 7.92 3.70 10.50
CA LEU A 432 7.78 2.82 9.33
C LEU A 432 8.78 1.65 9.33
N ARG A 433 9.92 1.78 10.00
CA ARG A 433 10.90 0.69 10.21
C ARG A 433 10.34 -0.36 11.18
N LEU A 434 9.89 0.08 12.35
CA LEU A 434 9.38 -0.83 13.37
C LEU A 434 7.98 -1.35 13.02
N PHE A 435 7.12 -0.52 12.44
CA PHE A 435 5.74 -0.88 12.14
C PHE A 435 5.41 -0.58 10.68
N PRO A 436 6.07 -1.27 9.71
CA PRO A 436 5.79 -1.07 8.31
C PRO A 436 4.33 -1.43 8.03
N PRO A 437 3.52 -0.51 7.46
CA PRO A 437 2.12 -0.79 7.17
C PRO A 437 1.93 -2.06 6.34
N VAL A 438 2.85 -2.36 5.40
CA VAL A 438 2.84 -3.60 4.62
C VAL A 438 4.03 -4.48 5.05
N PRO A 439 3.83 -5.45 5.97
CA PRO A 439 4.94 -6.20 6.57
C PRO A 439 5.52 -7.28 5.65
N LEU A 440 4.77 -7.71 4.62
CA LEU A 440 5.14 -8.74 3.65
C LEU A 440 4.68 -8.32 2.25
N ILE A 441 5.53 -8.49 1.25
CA ILE A 441 5.14 -8.38 -0.17
C ILE A 441 5.57 -9.64 -0.91
N SER A 442 4.79 -10.09 -1.89
CA SER A 442 5.16 -11.28 -2.67
C SER A 442 5.26 -11.04 -4.16
N ARG A 443 6.10 -11.85 -4.82
CA ARG A 443 6.27 -11.94 -6.26
C ARG A 443 6.17 -13.39 -6.70
N GLN A 444 5.67 -13.58 -7.91
CA GLN A 444 5.67 -14.86 -8.59
C GLN A 444 6.86 -14.89 -9.55
N LEU A 445 7.76 -15.87 -9.40
CA LEU A 445 8.93 -15.97 -10.27
C LEU A 445 8.57 -16.48 -11.66
N GLU A 446 8.95 -15.69 -12.66
CA GLU A 446 8.81 -15.99 -14.09
C GLU A 446 9.96 -16.85 -14.65
N GLU A 447 11.11 -16.84 -13.97
CA GLU A 447 12.30 -17.63 -14.28
C GLU A 447 13.01 -18.07 -13.00
N GLU A 448 13.99 -18.97 -13.11
CA GLU A 448 14.81 -19.36 -11.95
C GLU A 448 15.64 -18.14 -11.50
N MET A 449 15.68 -17.88 -10.20
CA MET A 449 16.40 -16.72 -9.64
C MET A 449 17.55 -17.19 -8.76
N ARG A 450 18.78 -16.88 -9.16
CA ARG A 450 19.98 -17.12 -8.36
C ARG A 450 20.12 -16.02 -7.31
N LEU A 451 20.36 -16.41 -6.07
CA LEU A 451 20.58 -15.47 -4.98
C LEU A 451 21.98 -14.86 -5.08
N SER A 452 22.11 -13.61 -4.63
CA SER A 452 23.39 -12.90 -4.62
C SER A 452 24.22 -13.31 -3.41
N SER A 453 23.55 -13.62 -2.31
CA SER A 453 24.20 -13.88 -1.03
C SER A 453 24.77 -15.30 -0.87
N CYS A 454 24.35 -16.25 -1.70
CA CYS A 454 24.80 -17.65 -1.67
C CYS A 454 24.53 -18.39 -2.99
N ASP A 455 25.10 -19.59 -3.15
CA ASP A 455 24.93 -20.45 -4.32
C ASP A 455 23.61 -21.24 -4.30
N VAL A 456 22.49 -20.54 -4.07
CA VAL A 456 21.14 -21.11 -4.06
C VAL A 456 20.34 -20.54 -5.22
N VAL A 457 19.61 -21.40 -5.91
CA VAL A 457 18.72 -21.02 -7.01
C VAL A 457 17.27 -21.28 -6.62
N ILE A 458 16.46 -20.22 -6.62
CA ILE A 458 15.02 -20.33 -6.38
C ILE A 458 14.33 -20.77 -7.67
N PRO A 459 13.51 -21.83 -7.65
CA PRO A 459 12.86 -22.35 -8.86
C PRO A 459 11.87 -21.35 -9.48
N LYS A 460 11.74 -21.40 -10.82
CA LYS A 460 10.61 -20.79 -11.54
C LYS A 460 9.27 -21.25 -10.96
N LYS A 461 8.25 -20.40 -11.02
CA LYS A 461 6.90 -20.62 -10.44
C LYS A 461 6.87 -20.68 -8.90
N THR A 462 7.93 -20.28 -8.22
CA THR A 462 7.93 -20.09 -6.76
C THR A 462 7.31 -18.74 -6.39
N THR A 463 6.52 -18.70 -5.31
CA THR A 463 6.09 -17.44 -4.70
C THR A 463 7.19 -16.99 -3.75
N VAL A 464 7.93 -15.93 -4.10
CA VAL A 464 8.95 -15.34 -3.24
C VAL A 464 8.32 -14.24 -2.41
N VAL A 465 8.53 -14.28 -1.09
CA VAL A 465 7.98 -13.33 -0.13
C VAL A 465 9.12 -12.50 0.45
N VAL A 466 9.07 -11.19 0.26
CA VAL A 466 9.99 -10.24 0.88
C VAL A 466 9.44 -9.90 2.26
N GLY A 467 10.20 -10.26 3.29
CA GLY A 467 9.81 -10.04 4.68
C GLY A 467 10.18 -8.65 5.19
N THR A 468 9.50 -7.59 4.75
CA THR A 468 9.79 -6.19 5.12
C THR A 468 9.96 -6.00 6.63
N TYR A 469 9.02 -6.53 7.42
CA TYR A 469 9.08 -6.44 8.89
C TYR A 469 10.37 -7.02 9.48
N ARG A 470 10.88 -8.11 8.90
CA ARG A 470 12.11 -8.78 9.34
C ARG A 470 13.36 -8.08 8.83
N ILE A 471 13.35 -7.64 7.57
CA ILE A 471 14.46 -6.85 6.97
C ILE A 471 14.73 -5.61 7.82
N HIS A 472 13.68 -4.92 8.24
CA HIS A 472 13.75 -3.72 9.06
C HIS A 472 14.21 -3.97 10.52
N ARG A 473 14.35 -5.23 10.94
CA ARG A 473 14.80 -5.66 12.27
C ARG A 473 16.08 -6.47 12.27
N ARG A 474 16.85 -6.36 11.19
CA ARG A 474 18.14 -7.02 11.07
C ARG A 474 19.18 -6.33 11.95
N GLU A 475 19.69 -7.05 12.94
CA GLU A 475 20.73 -6.56 13.87
C GLU A 475 22.03 -6.15 13.16
N ASP A 476 22.36 -6.78 12.03
CA ASP A 476 23.52 -6.43 11.21
C ASP A 476 23.36 -5.10 10.46
N ILE A 477 22.16 -4.51 10.47
CA ILE A 477 21.83 -3.25 9.80
C ILE A 477 21.41 -2.17 10.80
N TYR A 478 20.61 -2.56 11.79
CA TYR A 478 20.04 -1.69 12.83
C TYR A 478 20.47 -2.21 14.20
N PRO A 479 21.45 -1.55 14.85
CA PRO A 479 21.81 -1.86 16.24
C PRO A 479 20.59 -1.70 17.15
N ASN A 480 20.35 -2.66 18.05
CA ASN A 480 19.14 -2.71 18.89
C ASN A 480 17.84 -2.60 18.06
N PRO A 481 17.57 -3.55 17.16
CA PRO A 481 16.55 -3.41 16.12
C PRO A 481 15.12 -3.24 16.64
N ASP A 482 14.83 -3.63 17.88
CA ASP A 482 13.51 -3.45 18.48
C ASP A 482 13.38 -2.13 19.28
N HIS A 483 14.47 -1.40 19.48
CA HIS A 483 14.44 -0.08 20.10
C HIS A 483 14.03 0.99 19.08
N PHE A 484 13.14 1.89 19.48
CA PHE A 484 12.78 3.06 18.67
C PHE A 484 13.87 4.12 18.76
N ASP A 485 14.70 4.25 17.72
CA ASP A 485 15.77 5.26 17.61
C ASP A 485 15.69 6.05 16.29
N PRO A 486 15.18 7.30 16.30
CA PRO A 486 15.19 8.18 15.12
C PRO A 486 16.61 8.46 14.59
N ASP A 487 17.65 8.29 15.39
CA ASP A 487 19.02 8.51 14.94
C ASP A 487 19.49 7.43 13.95
N ASN A 488 18.77 6.30 13.84
CA ASN A 488 18.94 5.35 12.74
C ASN A 488 18.82 6.00 11.36
N PHE A 489 18.14 7.15 11.25
CA PHE A 489 17.94 7.88 10.00
C PHE A 489 18.71 9.20 9.94
N LEU A 490 19.73 9.38 10.78
CA LEU A 490 20.72 10.43 10.54
C LEU A 490 21.40 10.23 9.17
N PRO A 491 21.75 11.32 8.45
CA PRO A 491 22.43 11.23 7.17
C PRO A 491 23.70 10.37 7.22
N GLU A 492 24.50 10.51 8.28
CA GLU A 492 25.77 9.81 8.46
C GLU A 492 25.56 8.30 8.69
N ARG A 493 24.47 7.91 9.37
CA ARG A 493 24.12 6.49 9.60
C ARG A 493 23.42 5.85 8.39
N SER A 494 22.89 6.65 7.48
CA SER A 494 22.12 6.18 6.33
C SER A 494 22.95 6.13 5.05
N ALA A 495 24.00 6.95 4.93
CA ALA A 495 24.78 7.11 3.70
C ALA A 495 25.35 5.80 3.13
N ASN A 496 25.83 4.90 4.00
CA ASN A 496 26.43 3.61 3.61
C ASN A 496 25.48 2.42 3.79
N ARG A 497 24.21 2.68 4.13
CA ARG A 497 23.24 1.60 4.35
C ARG A 497 22.72 1.11 2.99
N HIS A 498 22.70 -0.20 2.81
CA HIS A 498 22.15 -0.82 1.60
C HIS A 498 20.70 -0.35 1.33
N TYR A 499 20.39 0.12 0.13
CA TYR A 499 19.08 0.71 -0.21
C TYR A 499 17.90 -0.21 0.16
N TYR A 500 17.99 -1.48 -0.23
CA TYR A 500 16.96 -2.51 0.04
C TYR A 500 16.83 -2.94 1.51
N SER A 501 17.57 -2.33 2.44
CA SER A 501 17.41 -2.58 3.88
C SER A 501 16.30 -1.76 4.54
N PHE A 502 15.87 -0.66 3.90
CA PHE A 502 14.74 0.17 4.35
C PHE A 502 13.73 0.37 3.22
N ILE A 503 12.84 -0.61 3.06
CA ILE A 503 11.82 -0.63 2.00
C ILE A 503 10.36 -0.56 2.50
N PRO A 504 9.96 0.42 3.36
CA PRO A 504 8.56 0.55 3.78
C PRO A 504 7.61 0.85 2.61
N PHE A 505 8.15 1.40 1.51
CA PHE A 505 7.45 1.71 0.28
C PHE A 505 7.78 0.73 -0.87
N SER A 506 8.31 -0.45 -0.55
CA SER A 506 8.92 -1.36 -1.54
C SER A 506 10.07 -0.67 -2.31
N ALA A 507 10.58 -1.32 -3.35
CA ALA A 507 11.62 -0.78 -4.23
C ALA A 507 11.50 -1.36 -5.65
N GLY A 508 12.30 -0.80 -6.58
CA GLY A 508 12.34 -1.18 -8.00
C GLY A 508 11.07 -0.81 -8.78
N PRO A 509 10.80 -1.43 -9.95
CA PRO A 509 9.71 -1.00 -10.83
C PRO A 509 8.33 -1.02 -10.15
N ARG A 510 8.13 -1.92 -9.18
CA ARG A 510 6.88 -2.05 -8.42
C ARG A 510 6.94 -1.29 -7.08
N SER A 511 7.74 -0.23 -6.98
CA SER A 511 7.80 0.68 -5.84
C SER A 511 6.46 1.42 -5.65
N CYS A 512 6.20 1.91 -4.44
CA CYS A 512 4.99 2.68 -4.16
C CYS A 512 4.94 3.98 -4.98
N VAL A 513 3.92 4.11 -5.84
CA VAL A 513 3.70 5.33 -6.65
C VAL A 513 3.45 6.56 -5.77
N GLY A 514 2.83 6.36 -4.61
CA GLY A 514 2.43 7.40 -3.67
C GLY A 514 3.46 7.74 -2.60
N ARG A 515 4.73 7.29 -2.68
CA ARG A 515 5.73 7.49 -1.61
C ARG A 515 5.85 8.96 -1.19
N LYS A 516 6.09 9.86 -2.15
CA LYS A 516 6.26 11.30 -1.89
C LYS A 516 4.98 11.93 -1.33
N TYR A 517 3.82 11.54 -1.88
CA TYR A 517 2.50 11.95 -1.39
C TYR A 517 2.27 11.51 0.07
N ALA A 518 2.57 10.25 0.39
CA ALA A 518 2.41 9.70 1.73
C ALA A 518 3.31 10.42 2.73
N MET A 519 4.60 10.63 2.43
CA MET A 519 5.51 11.31 3.36
C MET A 519 5.08 12.76 3.63
N LEU A 520 4.68 13.51 2.60
CA LEU A 520 4.16 14.88 2.79
C LEU A 520 2.88 14.87 3.63
N LYS A 521 1.94 13.97 3.31
CA LYS A 521 0.69 13.81 4.06
C LYS A 521 0.94 13.48 5.53
N LEU A 522 1.83 12.51 5.81
CA LEU A 522 2.21 12.12 7.18
C LEU A 522 2.82 13.29 7.95
N LYS A 523 3.76 14.02 7.36
CA LYS A 523 4.38 15.21 7.97
C LYS A 523 3.35 16.27 8.33
N VAL A 524 2.47 16.64 7.39
CA VAL A 524 1.47 17.70 7.61
C VAL A 524 0.45 17.28 8.68
N ILE A 525 -0.08 16.05 8.60
CA ILE A 525 -1.04 15.53 9.59
C ILE A 525 -0.40 15.50 10.98
N LEU A 526 0.76 14.87 11.13
CA LEU A 526 1.38 14.64 12.43
C LEU A 526 1.91 15.95 13.04
N ALA A 527 2.55 16.82 12.26
CA ALA A 527 2.96 18.13 12.74
C ALA A 527 1.76 18.97 13.19
N THR A 528 0.65 18.93 12.43
CA THR A 528 -0.58 19.64 12.82
C THR A 528 -1.15 19.08 14.12
N VAL A 529 -1.27 17.75 14.27
CA VAL A 529 -1.75 17.13 15.51
C VAL A 529 -0.85 17.50 16.70
N LEU A 530 0.47 17.43 16.53
CA LEU A 530 1.44 17.74 17.59
C LEU A 530 1.45 19.22 17.99
N ARG A 531 1.05 20.16 17.11
CA ARG A 531 0.84 21.57 17.49
C ARG A 531 -0.27 21.75 18.53
N TYR A 532 -1.27 20.89 18.50
CA TYR A 532 -2.50 21.02 19.30
C TYR A 532 -2.59 20.04 20.45
N TYR A 533 -1.98 18.87 20.33
CA TYR A 533 -2.10 17.80 21.30
C TYR A 533 -0.76 17.20 21.67
N LYS A 534 -0.64 16.84 22.94
CA LYS A 534 0.38 15.94 23.46
C LYS A 534 -0.24 14.56 23.54
N VAL A 535 0.43 13.54 23.01
CA VAL A 535 -0.01 12.16 23.15
C VAL A 535 0.49 11.61 24.48
N LEU A 536 -0.40 11.05 25.27
CA LEU A 536 -0.10 10.49 26.57
C LEU A 536 0.16 8.98 26.48
N PRO A 537 0.92 8.40 27.42
CA PRO A 537 1.20 6.96 27.42
C PRO A 537 -0.06 6.11 27.48
N GLY A 538 -0.10 5.10 26.61
CA GLY A 538 -0.97 3.94 26.70
C GLY A 538 -0.15 2.69 27.04
N LEU A 539 -0.55 1.54 26.48
CA LEU A 539 0.23 0.31 26.57
C LEU A 539 1.60 0.48 25.87
N HIS A 540 2.69 0.16 26.55
CA HIS A 540 4.04 0.22 25.96
C HIS A 540 4.21 -0.79 24.82
N TYR A 541 5.03 -0.46 23.81
CA TYR A 541 5.09 -1.18 22.53
C TYR A 541 5.70 -2.59 22.60
N ASP A 542 6.42 -2.91 23.66
CA ASP A 542 6.88 -4.27 23.99
C ASP A 542 5.74 -5.24 24.31
N LYS A 543 4.58 -4.71 24.74
CA LYS A 543 3.38 -5.48 25.04
C LYS A 543 2.38 -5.52 23.90
N TRP A 544 2.65 -4.82 22.79
CA TRP A 544 1.76 -4.83 21.63
C TRP A 544 1.75 -6.19 20.98
N LYS A 545 0.55 -6.71 20.76
CA LYS A 545 0.33 -7.90 19.95
C LYS A 545 -0.02 -7.46 18.55
N LEU A 546 0.82 -7.83 17.59
CA LEU A 546 0.68 -7.42 16.19
C LEU A 546 0.02 -8.52 15.36
N GLN A 547 -0.80 -8.11 14.41
CA GLN A 547 -1.35 -8.99 13.39
C GLN A 547 -1.21 -8.36 12.00
N ALA A 548 -1.11 -9.20 10.97
CA ALA A 548 -0.90 -8.76 9.60
C ALA A 548 -2.14 -9.03 8.75
N ASP A 549 -3.16 -8.18 8.90
CA ASP A 549 -4.44 -8.25 8.20
C ASP A 549 -4.38 -7.45 6.90
N ILE A 550 -3.54 -7.90 5.96
CA ILE A 550 -3.08 -7.13 4.78
C ILE A 550 -2.14 -6.00 5.18
N ILE A 551 -2.60 -5.12 6.07
CA ILE A 551 -1.75 -4.15 6.76
C ILE A 551 -1.39 -4.63 8.17
N LEU A 552 -0.29 -4.12 8.71
CA LEU A 552 0.10 -4.36 10.09
C LEU A 552 -0.84 -3.59 11.03
N LYS A 553 -1.41 -4.29 12.01
CA LYS A 553 -2.31 -3.74 13.03
C LYS A 553 -1.97 -4.27 14.41
N ARG A 554 -2.51 -3.62 15.43
CA ARG A 554 -2.54 -4.11 16.81
C ARG A 554 -3.82 -4.91 17.05
N THR A 555 -3.74 -6.00 17.81
CA THR A 555 -4.93 -6.79 18.17
C THR A 555 -5.90 -6.05 19.08
N ASP A 556 -5.40 -5.09 19.86
CA ASP A 556 -6.13 -4.29 20.83
C ASP A 556 -6.56 -2.91 20.28
N GLY A 557 -6.43 -2.69 18.97
CA GLY A 557 -6.65 -1.39 18.34
C GLY A 557 -5.51 -0.41 18.60
N PHE A 558 -5.63 0.82 18.10
CA PHE A 558 -4.60 1.84 18.24
C PHE A 558 -4.94 2.80 19.39
N MET A 559 -5.05 2.21 20.58
CA MET A 559 -5.45 2.92 21.79
C MET A 559 -4.40 3.93 22.23
N CYS A 560 -4.81 5.19 22.36
CA CYS A 560 -4.00 6.25 22.97
C CYS A 560 -4.86 7.24 23.75
N ARG A 561 -4.20 8.15 24.47
CA ARG A 561 -4.81 9.31 25.14
C ARG A 561 -4.14 10.57 24.63
N ILE A 562 -4.87 11.68 24.64
CA ILE A 562 -4.33 12.98 24.24
C ILE A 562 -4.66 14.06 25.27
N GLU A 563 -3.78 15.05 25.37
CA GLU A 563 -3.94 16.25 26.19
C GLU A 563 -3.80 17.49 25.30
N SER A 564 -4.68 18.48 25.48
CA SER A 564 -4.60 19.74 24.73
C SER A 564 -3.35 20.53 25.11
N ARG A 565 -2.62 21.01 24.11
CA ARG A 565 -1.49 21.95 24.26
C ARG A 565 -1.91 23.39 23.98
N ARG A 566 -2.84 23.58 23.05
CA ARG A 566 -3.31 24.89 22.56
C ARG A 566 -4.79 24.81 22.27
N ASP A 567 -5.52 25.88 22.58
CA ASP A 567 -6.93 25.97 22.24
C ASP A 567 -7.11 26.15 20.73
N TYR A 568 -7.60 25.11 20.05
CA TYR A 568 -8.10 25.27 18.70
C TYR A 568 -9.46 25.97 18.74
N ASN A 569 -9.45 27.27 18.44
CA ASN A 569 -10.63 28.03 18.09
C ASN A 569 -10.75 28.01 16.57
N ALA A 570 -11.56 27.09 16.03
CA ALA A 570 -11.96 27.13 14.64
C ALA A 570 -12.58 28.51 14.39
N LYS A 571 -11.84 29.44 13.76
CA LYS A 571 -12.45 30.68 13.28
C LYS A 571 -13.53 30.24 12.29
N LYS A 572 -14.77 30.64 12.61
CA LYS A 572 -15.99 30.33 11.85
C LYS A 572 -15.85 30.72 10.39
#